data_AF-A0A929VJG6-F1
#
_entry.id   AF-A0A929VJG6-F1
#
_cell.length_a   1.000
_cell.length_b   1.000
_cell.length_c   1.000
_cell.angle_alpha   90.00
_cell.angle_beta   90.00
_cell.angle_gamma   90.00
#
_symmetry.space_group_name_H-M   'P 1'
#
loop_
_entity.id
_entity.type
_entity.pdbx_description
1 polymer ?
#
loop_
_entity_poly.entity_id
_entity_poly.type
_entity_poly.pdbx_seq_one_letter_code
_entity_poly.pdbx_strand_id
1 'polypeptide(L)'
;MVKDIGLNKISKDDVNALNILSLAYIGDSIWEVYVRNYVISKNKYSKVNKLHRESINLVKAKVQADMIKSLKENNMLDDDMLSVVMRGRNSANNPPKNANVQDYNYATGFEAMIGYLYITENYNKLDEIVKFCLK
;
A
#
# COMPACT_ATOMS: atom_id res chain seq x y z
N MET A 1 -12.60 9.14 2.27
CA MET A 1 -12.52 8.68 0.86
C MET A 1 -12.83 9.87 -0.02
N VAL A 2 -12.04 10.11 -1.06
CA VAL A 2 -12.32 11.18 -2.02
C VAL A 2 -13.56 10.75 -2.80
N LYS A 3 -14.74 11.11 -2.30
CA LYS A 3 -16.00 10.90 -3.02
C LYS A 3 -16.38 12.23 -3.65
N ASP A 4 -16.57 12.16 -4.96
CA ASP A 4 -17.30 13.14 -5.77
C ASP A 4 -16.58 14.48 -6.08
N ILE A 5 -15.48 14.38 -6.81
CA ILE A 5 -14.89 15.50 -7.57
C ILE A 5 -15.13 15.36 -9.09
N GLY A 6 -16.15 14.59 -9.50
CA GLY A 6 -16.43 14.30 -10.90
C GLY A 6 -15.46 13.28 -11.54
N LEU A 7 -14.93 12.34 -10.77
CA LEU A 7 -14.06 11.28 -11.30
C LEU A 7 -14.87 10.23 -12.07
N ASN A 8 -14.31 9.74 -13.17
CA ASN A 8 -14.86 8.60 -13.87
C ASN A 8 -14.73 7.34 -13.00
N LYS A 9 -15.82 6.59 -12.87
CA LYS A 9 -15.82 5.32 -12.16
C LYS A 9 -14.97 4.31 -12.92
N ILE A 10 -14.04 3.65 -12.23
CA ILE A 10 -13.21 2.59 -12.80
C ILE A 10 -13.86 1.25 -12.44
N SER A 11 -14.24 0.45 -13.43
CA SER A 11 -14.81 -0.88 -13.15
C SER A 11 -13.74 -1.88 -12.71
N LYS A 12 -14.12 -3.00 -12.09
CA LYS A 12 -13.16 -4.05 -11.70
C LYS A 12 -12.37 -4.58 -12.92
N ASP A 13 -13.01 -4.67 -14.07
CA ASP A 13 -12.36 -5.10 -15.32
C ASP A 13 -11.34 -4.05 -15.81
N ASP A 14 -11.68 -2.76 -15.71
CA ASP A 14 -10.76 -1.67 -16.04
C ASP A 14 -9.55 -1.67 -15.09
N VAL A 15 -9.73 -1.97 -13.80
CA VAL A 15 -8.62 -2.05 -12.83
C VAL A 15 -7.60 -3.11 -13.21
N ASN A 16 -8.03 -4.23 -13.78
CA ASN A 16 -7.11 -5.27 -14.24
C ASN A 16 -6.29 -4.83 -15.46
N ALA A 17 -6.86 -3.97 -16.30
CA ALA A 17 -6.22 -3.37 -17.47
C ALA A 17 -5.37 -2.12 -17.15
N LEU A 18 -5.53 -1.52 -15.97
CA LEU A 18 -4.71 -0.39 -15.54
C LEU A 18 -3.23 -0.78 -15.47
N ASN A 19 -2.38 0.21 -15.77
CA ASN A 19 -0.96 0.09 -15.49
C ASN A 19 -0.77 -0.16 -13.99
N ILE A 20 -0.12 -1.27 -13.64
CA ILE A 20 0.10 -1.69 -12.26
C ILE A 20 0.89 -0.65 -11.45
N LEU A 21 1.76 0.12 -12.10
CA LEU A 21 2.49 1.22 -11.47
C LEU A 21 1.58 2.41 -11.15
N SER A 22 0.46 2.58 -11.87
CA SER A 22 -0.57 3.55 -11.51
C SER A 22 -1.34 3.11 -10.25
N LEU A 23 -1.56 1.80 -10.06
CA LEU A 23 -2.11 1.28 -8.80
C LEU A 23 -1.12 1.49 -7.65
N ALA A 24 0.17 1.21 -7.86
CA ALA A 24 1.20 1.50 -6.86
C ALA A 24 1.24 2.99 -6.48
N TYR A 25 1.17 3.87 -7.49
CA TYR A 25 1.18 5.33 -7.28
C TYR A 25 0.06 5.82 -6.35
N ILE A 26 -1.20 5.41 -6.59
CA ILE A 26 -2.30 5.78 -5.68
C ILE A 26 -2.20 5.03 -4.34
N GLY A 27 -1.74 3.78 -4.38
CA GLY A 27 -1.59 2.94 -3.20
C GLY A 27 -0.61 3.47 -2.16
N ASP A 28 0.53 4.01 -2.61
CA ASP A 28 1.51 4.70 -1.75
C ASP A 28 0.85 5.86 -0.98
N SER A 29 0.08 6.70 -1.68
CA SER A 29 -0.65 7.81 -1.07
C SER A 29 -1.69 7.35 -0.05
N ILE A 30 -2.42 6.27 -0.35
CA ILE A 30 -3.43 5.70 0.56
C ILE A 30 -2.76 5.10 1.79
N TRP A 31 -1.66 4.36 1.62
CA TRP A 31 -0.89 3.80 2.73
C TRP A 31 -0.35 4.90 3.65
N GLU A 32 0.20 5.98 3.10
CA GLU A 32 0.70 7.13 3.87
C GLU A 32 -0.39 7.75 4.75
N VAL A 33 -1.63 7.87 4.25
CA VAL A 33 -2.77 8.37 5.03
C VAL A 33 -3.08 7.46 6.22
N TYR A 34 -3.13 6.14 6.00
CA TYR A 34 -3.35 5.17 7.08
C TYR A 34 -2.24 5.22 8.14
N VAL A 35 -0.98 5.25 7.69
CA VAL A 35 0.19 5.35 8.57
C VAL A 35 0.14 6.62 9.40
N ARG A 36 -0.11 7.79 8.78
CA ARG A 36 -0.19 9.07 9.51
C ARG A 36 -1.34 9.07 10.51
N ASN A 37 -2.51 8.55 10.14
CA ASN A 37 -3.64 8.42 11.06
C ASN A 37 -3.30 7.53 12.26
N TYR A 38 -2.66 6.38 12.01
CA TYR A 38 -2.20 5.48 13.06
C TYR A 38 -1.21 6.16 14.00
N VAL A 39 -0.16 6.78 13.46
CA VAL A 39 0.87 7.47 14.24
C VAL A 39 0.28 8.61 15.07
N ILE A 40 -0.61 9.44 14.50
CA ILE A 40 -1.32 10.51 15.21
C ILE A 40 -2.15 9.93 16.36
N SER A 41 -2.91 8.85 16.12
CA SER A 41 -3.75 8.23 17.14
C SER A 41 -2.95 7.71 18.34
N LYS A 42 -1.72 7.22 18.11
CA LYS A 42 -0.82 6.71 19.14
C LYS A 42 0.01 7.81 19.82
N ASN A 43 0.12 8.99 19.21
CA ASN A 43 1.02 10.06 19.63
C ASN A 43 0.34 11.45 19.66
N LYS A 44 -0.93 11.52 20.09
CA LYS A 44 -1.82 12.69 19.97
C LYS A 44 -1.20 14.06 20.35
N TYR A 45 -0.35 14.11 21.37
CA TYR A 45 0.27 15.34 21.87
C TYR A 45 1.73 15.53 21.43
N SER A 46 2.23 14.70 20.52
CA SER A 46 3.61 14.79 20.03
C SER A 46 3.77 15.84 18.94
N LYS A 47 4.99 16.41 18.86
CA LYS A 47 5.37 17.35 17.79
C LYS A 47 5.43 16.65 16.43
N VAL A 48 5.16 17.39 15.35
CA VAL A 48 5.19 16.90 13.96
C VAL A 48 6.50 16.17 13.61
N ASN A 49 7.66 16.66 14.06
CA ASN A 49 8.94 16.00 13.82
C ASN A 49 9.03 14.59 14.42
N LYS A 50 8.32 14.31 15.51
CA LYS A 50 8.21 12.94 16.04
C LYS A 50 7.28 12.12 15.14
N LEU A 51 6.09 12.65 14.82
CA LEU A 51 5.13 11.96 13.95
C LEU A 51 5.76 11.56 12.61
N HIS A 52 6.49 12.48 11.96
CA HIS A 52 7.17 12.21 10.69
C HIS A 52 8.21 11.09 10.80
N ARG A 53 9.01 11.06 11.87
CA ARG A 53 10.01 10.00 12.09
C ARG A 53 9.35 8.63 12.28
N GLU A 54 8.25 8.57 13.03
CA GLU A 54 7.48 7.33 13.20
C GLU A 54 6.85 6.88 11.88
N SER A 55 6.26 7.80 11.11
CA SER A 55 5.68 7.49 9.79
C SER A 55 6.73 6.94 8.82
N ILE A 56 7.92 7.56 8.74
CA ILE A 56 9.02 7.08 7.88
C ILE A 56 9.35 5.61 8.17
N ASN A 57 9.31 5.18 9.42
CA ASN A 57 9.63 3.80 9.76
C ASN A 57 8.61 2.79 9.22
N LEU A 58 7.36 3.20 8.98
CA LEU A 58 6.28 2.34 8.51
C LEU A 58 6.12 2.34 6.98
N VAL A 59 6.71 3.32 6.28
CA VAL A 59 6.59 3.45 4.81
C VAL A 59 7.85 3.06 4.06
N LYS A 60 8.92 2.67 4.77
CA LYS A 60 10.15 2.13 4.15
C LYS A 60 9.85 0.88 3.31
N ALA A 61 10.48 0.79 2.14
CA ALA A 61 10.35 -0.36 1.25
C ALA A 61 10.60 -1.71 1.93
N LYS A 62 11.65 -1.82 2.76
CA LYS A 62 11.93 -3.04 3.55
C LYS A 62 10.74 -3.46 4.43
N VAL A 63 10.11 -2.49 5.08
CA VAL A 63 8.99 -2.74 6.00
C VAL A 63 7.75 -3.15 5.22
N GLN A 64 7.47 -2.51 4.09
CA GLN A 64 6.38 -2.92 3.21
C GLN A 64 6.60 -4.33 2.62
N ALA A 65 7.84 -4.68 2.27
CA ALA A 65 8.18 -6.02 1.81
C ALA A 65 7.96 -7.08 2.91
N ASP A 66 8.32 -6.77 4.15
CA ASP A 66 8.06 -7.64 5.31
C ASP A 66 6.57 -7.78 5.62
N MET A 67 5.78 -6.73 5.39
CA MET A 67 4.33 -6.79 5.49
C MET A 67 3.73 -7.77 4.48
N ILE A 68 4.18 -7.76 3.22
CA ILE A 68 3.74 -8.77 2.22
C ILE A 68 4.08 -10.19 2.66
N LYS A 69 5.29 -10.40 3.21
CA LYS A 69 5.68 -11.71 3.73
C LYS A 69 4.74 -12.14 4.86
N SER A 70 4.49 -11.26 5.82
CA SER A 70 3.61 -11.53 6.97
C SER A 70 2.16 -11.81 6.53
N LEU A 71 1.64 -11.05 5.55
CA LEU A 71 0.30 -11.26 4.99
C LEU A 71 0.17 -12.63 4.32
N LYS A 72 1.19 -13.08 3.57
CA LYS A 72 1.22 -14.41 2.97
C LYS A 72 1.25 -15.52 4.00
N GLU A 73 2.14 -15.41 4.99
CA GLU A 73 2.28 -16.41 6.06
C GLU A 73 1.00 -16.58 6.89
N ASN A 74 0.17 -15.54 6.96
CA ASN A 74 -1.10 -15.55 7.70
C ASN A 74 -2.34 -15.74 6.81
N ASN A 75 -2.17 -16.13 5.53
CA ASN A 75 -3.27 -16.35 4.58
C ASN A 75 -4.24 -15.15 4.46
N MET A 76 -3.71 -13.93 4.55
CA MET A 76 -4.51 -12.71 4.47
C MET A 76 -4.80 -12.28 3.02
N LEU A 77 -4.03 -12.81 2.07
CA LEU A 77 -4.13 -12.51 0.64
C LEU A 77 -4.95 -13.59 -0.07
N ASP A 78 -5.99 -13.17 -0.79
CA ASP A 78 -6.66 -13.99 -1.80
C ASP A 78 -5.87 -13.99 -3.13
N ASP A 79 -6.35 -14.78 -4.09
CA ASP A 79 -5.68 -14.95 -5.38
C ASP A 79 -5.61 -13.65 -6.19
N ASP A 80 -6.66 -12.81 -6.13
CA ASP A 80 -6.72 -11.52 -6.81
C ASP A 80 -5.64 -10.56 -6.25
N MET A 81 -5.58 -10.42 -4.92
CA MET A 81 -4.58 -9.60 -4.25
C MET A 81 -3.16 -10.12 -4.48
N LEU A 82 -2.96 -11.44 -4.39
CA LEU A 82 -1.65 -12.04 -4.63
C LEU A 82 -1.18 -11.80 -6.07
N SER A 83 -2.09 -11.92 -7.04
CA SER A 83 -1.83 -11.60 -8.45
C SER A 83 -1.40 -10.15 -8.63
N VAL A 84 -2.10 -9.19 -8.01
CA VAL A 84 -1.74 -7.77 -8.04
C VAL A 84 -0.35 -7.53 -7.44
N VAL A 85 -0.05 -8.12 -6.27
CA VAL A 85 1.27 -8.02 -5.63
C VAL A 85 2.37 -8.53 -6.55
N MET A 86 2.17 -9.68 -7.19
CA MET A 86 3.17 -10.28 -8.08
C MET A 86 3.38 -9.44 -9.35
N ARG A 87 2.30 -8.90 -9.94
CA ARG A 87 2.40 -7.97 -11.07
C ARG A 87 3.18 -6.71 -10.68
N GLY A 88 2.87 -6.09 -9.54
CA GLY A 88 3.57 -4.90 -9.06
C GLY A 88 5.06 -5.17 -8.83
N ARG A 89 5.38 -6.31 -8.21
CA ARG A 89 6.75 -6.77 -8.00
C ARG A 89 7.54 -6.94 -9.30
N ASN A 90 6.91 -7.54 -10.32
CA ASN A 90 7.58 -7.82 -11.59
C ASN A 90 7.69 -6.58 -12.49
N SER A 91 6.83 -5.56 -12.29
CA SER A 91 6.88 -4.30 -13.05
C SER A 91 7.73 -3.22 -12.40
N ALA A 92 8.17 -3.43 -11.15
CA ALA A 92 9.08 -2.52 -10.47
C ALA A 92 10.43 -2.47 -11.21
N ASN A 93 10.75 -1.28 -11.70
CA ASN A 93 11.97 -1.00 -12.46
C ASN A 93 12.68 0.22 -11.87
N ASN A 94 13.98 0.35 -12.12
CA ASN A 94 14.82 1.48 -11.71
C ASN A 94 14.75 1.80 -10.20
N PRO A 95 15.07 0.84 -9.32
CA PRO A 95 15.17 1.11 -7.89
C PRO A 95 16.18 2.23 -7.61
N PRO A 96 15.99 3.04 -6.55
CA PRO A 96 17.00 3.99 -6.11
C PRO A 96 18.36 3.32 -5.90
N LYS A 97 19.45 4.04 -6.16
CA LYS A 97 20.83 3.50 -6.15
C LYS A 97 21.21 2.73 -4.88
N ASN A 98 20.65 3.12 -3.73
CA ASN A 98 20.95 2.53 -2.43
C ASN A 98 19.83 1.61 -1.91
N ALA A 99 18.79 1.36 -2.71
CA ALA A 99 17.70 0.48 -2.32
C ALA A 99 18.05 -0.99 -2.57
N ASN A 100 17.63 -1.87 -1.67
CA ASN A 100 17.61 -3.29 -1.96
C ASN A 100 16.53 -3.56 -3.02
N VAL A 101 16.94 -4.19 -4.13
CA VAL A 101 16.05 -4.42 -5.28
C VAL A 101 14.85 -5.29 -4.92
N GLN A 102 15.03 -6.32 -4.09
CA GLN A 102 13.93 -7.20 -3.70
C GLN A 102 12.93 -6.47 -2.81
N ASP A 103 13.43 -5.72 -1.83
CA ASP A 103 12.58 -4.93 -0.94
C ASP A 103 11.80 -3.87 -1.73
N TYR A 104 12.46 -3.16 -2.64
CA TYR A 104 11.82 -2.18 -3.51
C TYR A 104 10.72 -2.83 -4.37
N ASN A 105 11.03 -3.96 -5.02
CA ASN A 105 10.05 -4.63 -5.87
C ASN A 105 8.84 -5.11 -5.06
N TYR A 106 9.05 -5.70 -3.88
CA TYR A 106 7.93 -6.11 -3.04
C TYR A 106 7.15 -4.92 -2.45
N ALA A 107 7.79 -3.80 -2.15
CA ALA A 107 7.11 -2.57 -1.76
C ALA A 107 6.19 -2.06 -2.87
N THR A 108 6.66 -2.01 -4.11
CA THR A 108 5.80 -1.67 -5.27
C THR A 108 4.61 -2.63 -5.40
N GLY A 109 4.81 -3.92 -5.13
CA GLY A 109 3.72 -4.91 -5.07
C GLY A 109 2.71 -4.64 -3.95
N PHE A 110 3.20 -4.24 -2.77
CA PHE A 110 2.36 -3.84 -1.64
C PHE A 110 1.53 -2.59 -1.97
N GLU A 111 2.17 -1.54 -2.48
CA GLU A 111 1.50 -0.32 -2.90
C GLU A 111 0.44 -0.63 -3.96
N ALA A 112 0.75 -1.45 -4.97
CA ALA A 112 -0.22 -1.84 -5.99
C ALA A 112 -1.46 -2.54 -5.41
N MET A 113 -1.28 -3.40 -4.40
CA MET A 113 -2.39 -4.07 -3.70
C MET A 113 -3.26 -3.06 -2.93
N ILE A 114 -2.64 -2.11 -2.21
CA ILE A 114 -3.36 -1.05 -1.52
C ILE A 114 -4.18 -0.21 -2.51
N GLY A 115 -3.57 0.16 -3.64
CA GLY A 115 -4.24 0.90 -4.71
C GLY A 115 -5.39 0.12 -5.34
N TYR A 116 -5.20 -1.18 -5.61
CA TYR A 116 -6.24 -2.07 -6.10
C TYR A 116 -7.46 -2.09 -5.17
N LEU A 117 -7.25 -2.33 -3.87
CA LEU A 117 -8.35 -2.37 -2.90
C LEU A 117 -9.06 -1.01 -2.79
N TYR A 118 -8.31 0.09 -2.88
CA TYR A 118 -8.87 1.44 -2.84
C TYR A 118 -9.74 1.76 -4.07
N ILE A 119 -9.25 1.48 -5.27
CA ILE A 119 -9.94 1.80 -6.53
C ILE A 119 -11.14 0.88 -6.77
N THR A 120 -11.05 -0.39 -6.36
CA THR A 120 -12.19 -1.33 -6.41
C THR A 120 -13.22 -1.10 -5.28
N GLU A 121 -13.04 -0.05 -4.49
CA GLU A 121 -13.90 0.32 -3.36
C GLU A 121 -14.03 -0.80 -2.28
N ASN A 122 -13.07 -1.72 -2.21
CA ASN A 122 -13.05 -2.78 -1.21
C ASN A 122 -12.45 -2.30 0.12
N TYR A 123 -13.08 -1.28 0.71
CA TYR A 123 -12.59 -0.62 1.92
C TYR A 123 -12.58 -1.53 3.15
N ASN A 124 -13.51 -2.48 3.22
CA ASN A 124 -13.54 -3.43 4.34
C ASN A 124 -12.27 -4.29 4.36
N LYS A 125 -11.89 -4.84 3.20
CA LYS A 125 -10.66 -5.64 3.11
C LYS A 125 -9.41 -4.76 3.23
N LEU A 126 -9.43 -3.55 2.68
CA LEU A 126 -8.35 -2.58 2.87
C LEU A 126 -8.09 -2.29 4.35
N ASP A 127 -9.14 -1.98 5.11
CA ASP A 127 -9.05 -1.72 6.55
C ASP A 127 -8.56 -2.95 7.32
N GLU A 128 -8.97 -4.16 6.93
CA GLU A 128 -8.51 -5.42 7.51
C GLU A 128 -7.00 -5.61 7.31
N ILE A 129 -6.52 -5.45 6.08
CA ILE A 129 -5.08 -5.55 5.73
C ILE A 129 -4.28 -4.49 6.48
N VAL A 130 -4.72 -3.24 6.47
CA VAL A 130 -4.03 -2.15 7.17
C VAL A 130 -3.96 -2.42 8.67
N LYS A 131 -5.08 -2.83 9.29
CA LYS A 131 -5.10 -3.19 10.71
C LYS A 131 -4.18 -4.36 11.02
N PHE A 132 -4.02 -5.31 10.10
CA PHE A 132 -3.05 -6.39 10.28
C PHE A 132 -1.61 -5.86 10.23
N CYS A 133 -1.28 -5.00 9.25
CA CYS A 133 0.07 -4.49 9.05
C CYS A 133 0.53 -3.47 10.11
N LEU A 134 -0.38 -2.69 10.70
CA LEU A 134 -0.06 -1.64 11.67
C LEU A 134 -0.19 -2.07 13.15
N LYS A 135 -0.47 -3.35 13.41
CA LYS A 135 -0.58 -3.91 14.76
C LYS A 135 0.75 -3.93 15.52
#